data_AF-A0A7X8SSQ4-F1
#
_entry.id   AF-A0A7X8SSQ4-F1
#
_cell.length_a   1.000
_cell.length_b   1.000
_cell.length_c   1.000
_cell.angle_alpha   90.00
_cell.angle_beta   90.00
_cell.angle_gamma   90.00
#
_symmetry.space_group_name_H-M   'P 1'
#
loop_
_entity.id
_entity.type
_entity.pdbx_description
1 polymer ?
#
loop_
_entity_poly.entity_id
_entity_poly.type
_entity_poly.pdbx_seq_one_letter_code
_entity_poly.pdbx_strand_id
1 'polypeptide(L)'
;MKDSHKSVSTYTVDEDETEETELEIIGRFMTRLKVKSLPRNYQLFYEALYGQDRGIAEEIEALGRQPSQSGLDEIGLKHRLVSHCGLVARKSESDAAEMLREVADQLAKGLMKKQRVAREMDTAADANPALDSLNASLSNLMLYETELTERLRNCANLPKSLQNTGA
;
A
#
# COMPACT_ATOMS: atom_id res chain seq x y z
N MET A 1 -0.57 39.12 -50.95
CA MET A 1 -1.33 38.12 -50.17
C MET A 1 -1.91 38.82 -48.96
N LYS A 2 -3.16 38.49 -48.60
CA LYS A 2 -4.01 39.16 -47.62
C LYS A 2 -3.44 39.08 -46.20
N ASP A 3 -3.48 40.23 -45.53
CA ASP A 3 -3.26 40.45 -44.10
C ASP A 3 -4.27 39.72 -43.22
N SER A 4 -3.83 39.20 -42.07
CA SER A 4 -4.72 38.90 -40.95
C SER A 4 -3.94 38.80 -39.64
N HIS A 5 -3.32 39.90 -39.23
CA HIS A 5 -2.94 40.09 -37.82
C HIS A 5 -4.22 40.39 -37.02
N LYS A 6 -4.74 39.34 -36.40
CA LYS A 6 -5.89 39.39 -35.49
C LYS A 6 -5.51 40.28 -34.29
N SER A 7 -6.15 41.43 -34.24
CA SER A 7 -6.21 42.42 -33.17
C SER A 7 -5.92 41.86 -31.77
N VAL A 8 -4.77 42.23 -31.23
CA VAL A 8 -4.54 42.26 -29.78
C VAL A 8 -5.36 43.43 -29.27
N SER A 9 -6.44 43.12 -28.55
CA SER A 9 -7.27 44.10 -27.86
C SER A 9 -6.41 44.79 -26.81
N THR A 10 -5.97 46.00 -27.14
CA THR A 10 -5.41 46.95 -26.20
C THR A 10 -6.53 47.40 -25.28
N TYR A 11 -6.46 47.02 -24.00
CA TYR A 11 -7.24 47.68 -22.97
C TYR A 11 -6.77 49.13 -22.91
N THR A 12 -7.59 50.06 -23.40
CA THR A 12 -7.42 51.48 -23.15
C THR A 12 -7.75 51.70 -21.67
N VAL A 13 -6.73 52.05 -20.90
CA VAL A 13 -6.92 52.54 -19.53
C VAL A 13 -7.33 54.00 -19.67
N ASP A 14 -8.63 54.23 -19.73
CA ASP A 14 -9.20 55.55 -19.51
C ASP A 14 -9.21 55.78 -17.99
N GLU A 15 -8.39 56.74 -17.55
CA GLU A 15 -8.36 57.25 -16.18
C GLU A 15 -9.62 58.12 -15.95
N ASP A 16 -10.61 57.58 -15.23
CA ASP A 16 -11.53 58.27 -14.28
C ASP A 16 -12.82 57.46 -14.10
N GLU A 17 -12.78 56.40 -13.30
CA GLU A 17 -13.77 56.00 -12.28
C GLU A 17 -13.09 54.87 -11.50
N THR A 18 -13.11 54.94 -10.17
CA THR A 18 -12.64 53.84 -9.30
C THR A 18 -13.61 52.67 -9.40
N GLU A 19 -13.65 51.99 -10.54
CA GLU A 19 -14.34 50.70 -10.68
C GLU A 19 -13.52 49.68 -9.90
N GLU A 20 -13.99 49.35 -8.69
CA GLU A 20 -13.41 48.27 -7.90
C GLU A 20 -13.36 47.00 -8.74
N THR A 21 -12.18 46.43 -8.90
CA THR A 21 -12.01 45.22 -9.69
C THR A 21 -12.75 44.06 -9.03
N GLU A 22 -13.22 43.09 -9.83
CA GLU A 22 -13.93 41.89 -9.32
C GLU A 22 -13.13 41.18 -8.21
N LEU A 23 -11.80 41.14 -8.34
CA LEU A 23 -10.89 40.58 -7.35
C LEU A 23 -10.88 41.36 -6.02
N GLU A 24 -10.97 42.69 -6.07
CA GLU A 24 -11.07 43.54 -4.88
C GLU A 24 -12.42 43.35 -4.18
N ILE A 25 -13.50 43.20 -4.94
CA ILE A 25 -14.84 42.89 -4.42
C ILE A 25 -14.82 41.53 -3.72
N ILE A 26 -14.34 40.48 -4.39
CA ILE A 26 -14.20 39.14 -3.82
C ILE A 26 -13.30 39.16 -2.58
N GLY A 27 -12.15 39.83 -2.67
CA GLY A 27 -11.20 39.95 -1.57
C GLY A 27 -11.81 40.60 -0.32
N ARG A 28 -12.66 41.61 -0.50
CA ARG A 28 -13.41 42.26 0.59
C ARG A 28 -14.42 41.32 1.22
N PHE A 29 -15.18 40.56 0.42
CA PHE A 29 -16.11 39.55 0.93
C PHE A 29 -15.38 38.47 1.74
N MET A 30 -14.27 37.95 1.21
CA MET A 30 -13.43 36.97 1.90
C MET A 30 -12.87 37.52 3.22
N THR A 31 -12.41 38.78 3.21
CA THR A 31 -11.90 39.45 4.42
C THR A 31 -12.99 39.63 5.46
N ARG A 32 -14.20 40.04 5.05
CA ARG A 32 -15.37 40.20 5.94
C ARG A 32 -15.76 38.89 6.61
N LEU A 33 -15.64 37.77 5.89
CA LEU A 33 -15.92 36.42 6.40
C LEU A 33 -14.69 35.77 7.07
N LYS A 34 -13.57 36.48 7.22
CA LYS A 34 -12.30 35.97 7.77
C LYS A 34 -11.78 34.72 7.07
N VAL A 35 -12.02 34.62 5.77
CA VAL A 35 -11.53 33.53 4.91
C VAL A 35 -10.16 33.86 4.38
N LYS A 36 -9.27 32.85 4.33
CA LYS A 36 -7.91 33.01 3.79
C LYS A 36 -7.96 33.30 2.28
N SER A 37 -7.10 34.20 1.81
CA SER A 37 -6.90 34.57 0.40
C SER A 37 -6.17 33.48 -0.41
N LEU A 38 -6.81 32.31 -0.53
CA LEU A 38 -6.28 31.17 -1.30
C LEU A 38 -6.91 31.14 -2.70
N PRO A 39 -6.16 30.75 -3.75
CA PRO A 39 -6.69 30.70 -5.11
C PRO A 39 -8.01 29.92 -5.26
N ARG A 40 -8.17 28.80 -4.54
CA ARG A 40 -9.43 28.02 -4.55
C ARG A 40 -10.62 28.79 -3.98
N ASN A 41 -10.38 29.58 -2.94
CA ASN A 41 -11.42 30.37 -2.31
C ASN A 41 -11.85 31.50 -3.25
N TYR A 42 -10.92 32.12 -4.00
CA TYR A 42 -11.29 33.09 -5.03
C TYR A 42 -12.22 32.50 -6.09
N GLN A 43 -11.96 31.27 -6.55
CA GLN A 43 -12.88 30.60 -7.49
C GLN A 43 -14.27 30.38 -6.86
N LEU A 44 -14.32 29.91 -5.61
CA LEU A 44 -15.58 29.67 -4.90
C LEU A 44 -16.40 30.96 -4.74
N PHE A 45 -15.76 32.05 -4.30
CA PHE A 45 -16.43 33.34 -4.12
C PHE A 45 -16.73 34.06 -5.43
N TYR A 46 -15.95 33.83 -6.48
CA TYR A 46 -16.29 34.27 -7.83
C TYR A 46 -17.59 33.60 -8.29
N GLU A 47 -17.70 32.28 -8.18
CA GLU A 47 -18.92 31.57 -8.56
C GLU A 47 -20.11 31.95 -7.67
N ALA A 48 -19.89 32.23 -6.38
CA ALA A 48 -20.95 32.69 -5.50
C ALA A 48 -21.51 34.08 -5.88
N LEU A 49 -20.66 35.00 -6.35
CA LEU A 49 -21.05 36.38 -6.66
C LEU A 49 -21.50 36.57 -8.12
N TYR A 50 -20.83 35.90 -9.05
CA TYR A 50 -20.98 36.09 -10.49
C TYR A 50 -21.43 34.82 -11.22
N GLY A 51 -21.43 33.67 -10.54
CA GLY A 51 -21.82 32.39 -11.12
C GLY A 51 -23.32 32.28 -11.39
N GLN A 52 -23.65 31.26 -12.17
CA GLN A 52 -25.04 30.98 -12.55
C GLN A 52 -25.82 30.31 -11.40
N ASP A 53 -25.12 29.58 -10.53
CA ASP A 53 -25.72 28.86 -9.40
C ASP A 53 -25.72 29.70 -8.13
N ARG A 54 -26.89 30.26 -7.80
CA ARG A 54 -27.09 31.02 -6.56
C ARG A 54 -27.03 30.17 -5.29
N GLY A 55 -27.13 28.84 -5.42
CA GLY A 55 -27.05 27.92 -4.29
C GLY A 55 -25.71 28.02 -3.56
N ILE A 56 -24.62 28.34 -4.26
CA ILE A 56 -23.30 28.51 -3.63
C ILE A 56 -23.31 29.68 -2.64
N ALA A 57 -23.90 30.82 -3.02
CA ALA A 57 -23.97 31.98 -2.14
C ALA A 57 -24.82 31.71 -0.89
N GLU A 58 -25.96 31.04 -1.07
CA GLU A 58 -26.87 30.65 0.03
C GLU A 58 -26.18 29.67 0.99
N GLU A 59 -25.46 28.68 0.47
CA GLU A 59 -24.72 27.71 1.29
C GLU A 59 -23.56 28.36 2.05
N ILE A 60 -22.84 29.31 1.44
CA ILE A 60 -21.80 30.08 2.14
C ILE A 60 -22.41 30.95 3.24
N GLU A 61 -23.55 31.58 2.99
CA GLU A 61 -24.26 32.37 4.00
C GLU A 61 -24.74 31.50 5.16
N ALA A 62 -25.19 30.27 4.88
CA ALA A 62 -25.61 29.29 5.89
C ALA A 62 -24.46 28.85 6.83
N LEU A 63 -23.20 28.91 6.38
CA LEU A 63 -22.03 28.64 7.23
C LEU A 63 -21.75 29.78 8.24
N GLY A 64 -22.36 30.95 8.07
CA GLY A 64 -22.28 32.08 8.98
C GLY A 64 -21.07 32.99 8.79
N ARG A 65 -20.77 33.80 9.82
CA ARG A 65 -19.82 34.94 9.71
C ARG A 65 -18.34 34.55 9.64
N GLN A 66 -18.00 33.30 9.94
CA GLN A 66 -16.64 32.79 9.91
C GLN A 66 -16.65 31.32 9.45
N PRO A 67 -16.91 31.06 8.16
CA PRO A 67 -17.02 29.71 7.64
C PRO A 67 -15.70 28.95 7.83
N SER A 68 -15.79 27.69 8.23
CA SER A 68 -14.64 26.80 8.31
C SER A 68 -14.15 26.44 6.90
N GLN A 69 -12.84 26.23 6.74
CA GLN A 69 -12.28 25.85 5.44
C GLN A 69 -12.86 24.52 4.94
N SER A 70 -13.14 23.57 5.84
CA SER A 70 -13.77 22.30 5.47
C SER A 70 -15.18 22.48 4.90
N GLY A 71 -15.97 23.40 5.46
CA GLY A 71 -17.31 23.71 4.94
C GLY A 71 -17.24 24.37 3.55
N LEU A 72 -16.30 25.29 3.35
CA LEU A 72 -16.06 25.88 2.02
C LEU A 72 -15.60 24.83 1.00
N ASP A 73 -14.74 23.90 1.44
CA ASP A 73 -14.26 22.83 0.57
C ASP A 73 -15.39 21.84 0.20
N GLU A 74 -16.32 21.57 1.12
CA GLU A 74 -17.50 20.74 0.87
C GLU A 74 -18.44 21.38 -0.17
N ILE A 75 -18.72 22.69 -0.04
CA ILE A 75 -19.51 23.43 -1.03
C ILE A 75 -18.80 23.39 -2.39
N GLY A 76 -17.50 23.68 -2.42
CA GLY A 76 -16.70 23.63 -3.65
C GLY A 76 -16.72 22.25 -4.32
N LEU A 77 -16.75 21.16 -3.54
CA LEU A 77 -16.86 19.80 -4.06
C LEU A 77 -18.27 19.45 -4.55
N LYS A 78 -19.31 19.85 -3.80
CA LYS A 78 -20.72 19.66 -4.17
C LYS A 78 -21.05 20.30 -5.52
N HIS A 79 -20.52 21.50 -5.74
CA HIS A 79 -20.67 22.28 -6.96
C HIS A 79 -19.59 21.97 -8.02
N ARG A 80 -18.76 20.96 -7.79
CA ARG A 80 -17.72 20.46 -8.72
C ARG A 80 -16.75 21.53 -9.22
N LEU A 81 -16.37 22.46 -8.34
CA LEU A 81 -15.38 23.47 -8.67
C LEU A 81 -14.00 22.83 -8.88
N VAL A 82 -13.38 23.14 -10.01
CA VAL A 82 -12.11 22.53 -10.45
C VAL A 82 -11.01 22.65 -9.39
N SER A 83 -10.87 23.81 -8.74
CA SER A 83 -9.86 24.02 -7.69
C SER A 83 -10.08 23.16 -6.44
N HIS A 84 -11.30 22.75 -6.14
CA HIS A 84 -11.63 21.90 -4.99
C HIS A 84 -11.55 20.41 -5.35
N CYS A 85 -12.05 20.02 -6.53
CA CYS A 85 -11.94 18.64 -7.02
C CYS A 85 -10.48 18.20 -7.19
N GLY A 86 -9.61 19.07 -7.70
CA GLY A 86 -8.19 18.75 -7.89
C GLY A 86 -7.43 18.44 -6.60
N LEU A 87 -7.86 19.02 -5.47
CA LEU A 87 -7.25 18.75 -4.16
C LEU A 87 -7.64 17.37 -3.62
N VAL A 88 -8.91 16.99 -3.79
CA VAL A 88 -9.40 15.68 -3.37
C VAL A 88 -8.80 14.56 -4.23
N ALA A 89 -8.70 14.76 -5.54
CA ALA A 89 -8.07 13.78 -6.42
C ALA A 89 -6.62 13.49 -6.01
N ARG A 90 -5.82 14.55 -5.78
CA ARG A 90 -4.42 14.38 -5.34
C ARG A 90 -4.29 13.72 -3.98
N LYS A 91 -5.17 14.06 -3.04
CA LYS A 91 -5.18 13.42 -1.72
C LYS A 91 -5.55 11.93 -1.85
N SER A 92 -6.58 11.61 -2.61
CA SER A 92 -7.00 10.23 -2.85
C SER A 92 -5.94 9.41 -3.57
N GLU A 93 -5.23 9.99 -4.54
CA GLU A 93 -4.12 9.34 -5.24
C GLU A 93 -2.97 9.03 -4.27
N SER A 94 -2.63 9.98 -3.39
CA SER A 94 -1.62 9.80 -2.36
C SER A 94 -2.00 8.70 -1.37
N ASP A 95 -3.23 8.74 -0.86
CA ASP A 95 -3.74 7.75 0.10
C ASP A 95 -3.78 6.34 -0.53
N ALA A 96 -4.19 6.24 -1.81
CA ALA A 96 -4.15 4.98 -2.55
C ALA A 96 -2.72 4.46 -2.78
N ALA A 97 -1.78 5.35 -3.10
CA ALA A 97 -0.37 4.98 -3.26
C ALA A 97 0.25 4.49 -1.94
N GLU A 98 -0.14 5.08 -0.80
CA GLU A 98 0.29 4.64 0.52
C GLU A 98 -0.24 3.24 0.85
N MET A 99 -1.54 3.01 0.65
CA MET A 99 -2.16 1.69 0.87
C MET A 99 -1.52 0.61 -0.02
N LEU A 100 -1.29 0.90 -1.30
CA LEU A 100 -0.63 -0.05 -2.21
C LEU A 100 0.79 -0.39 -1.75
N ARG A 101 1.53 0.59 -1.21
CA ARG A 101 2.88 0.36 -0.69
C ARG A 101 2.86 -0.51 0.56
N GLU A 102 1.90 -0.32 1.44
CA GLU A 102 1.72 -1.18 2.61
C GLU A 102 1.42 -2.63 2.21
N VAL A 103 0.48 -2.83 1.28
CA VAL A 103 0.14 -4.17 0.78
C VAL A 103 1.35 -4.84 0.11
N ALA A 104 2.14 -4.10 -0.67
CA ALA A 104 3.35 -4.61 -1.27
C ALA A 104 4.40 -5.05 -0.22
N ASP A 105 4.56 -4.30 0.86
CA ASP A 105 5.49 -4.64 1.95
C ASP A 105 5.02 -5.88 2.73
N GLN A 106 3.72 -5.99 3.01
CA GLN A 106 3.12 -7.17 3.63
C GLN A 106 3.29 -8.41 2.74
N LEU A 107 3.10 -8.27 1.42
CA LEU A 107 3.30 -9.37 0.47
C LEU A 107 4.77 -9.80 0.41
N ALA A 108 5.72 -8.86 0.39
CA ALA A 108 7.15 -9.15 0.41
C ALA A 108 7.55 -9.93 1.67
N LYS A 109 7.07 -9.51 2.85
CA LYS A 109 7.26 -10.24 4.11
C LYS A 109 6.65 -11.64 4.05
N GLY A 110 5.45 -11.79 3.48
CA GLY A 110 4.78 -13.07 3.28
C GLY A 110 5.59 -14.02 2.38
N LEU A 111 6.13 -13.51 1.27
CA LEU A 111 6.98 -14.30 0.36
C LEU A 111 8.27 -14.77 1.04
N MET A 112 8.92 -13.91 1.82
CA MET A 112 10.11 -14.28 2.60
C MET A 112 9.80 -15.39 3.62
N LYS A 113 8.67 -15.29 4.32
CA LYS A 113 8.24 -16.33 5.26
C LYS A 113 7.96 -17.65 4.53
N LYS A 114 7.28 -17.61 3.39
CA LYS A 114 7.01 -18.81 2.57
C LYS A 114 8.31 -19.45 2.08
N GLN A 115 9.27 -18.66 1.61
CA GLN A 115 10.55 -19.18 1.16
C GLN A 115 11.34 -19.83 2.30
N ARG A 116 11.30 -19.26 3.51
CA ARG A 116 11.91 -19.87 4.70
C ARG A 116 11.30 -21.23 4.99
N VAL A 117 9.96 -21.32 5.05
CA VAL A 117 9.26 -22.60 5.31
C VAL A 117 9.57 -23.62 4.23
N ALA A 118 9.58 -23.24 2.95
CA ALA A 118 9.93 -24.14 1.87
C ALA A 118 11.34 -24.73 2.04
N ARG A 119 12.33 -23.90 2.39
CA ARG A 119 13.70 -24.37 2.67
C ARG A 119 13.77 -25.33 3.85
N GLU A 120 13.02 -25.05 4.92
CA GLU A 120 12.96 -25.93 6.09
C GLU A 120 12.32 -27.28 5.72
N MET A 121 11.28 -27.30 4.89
CA MET A 121 10.67 -28.53 4.39
C MET A 121 11.62 -29.35 3.51
N ASP A 122 12.38 -28.71 2.62
CA ASP A 122 13.37 -29.40 1.79
C ASP A 122 14.44 -30.07 2.67
N THR A 123 14.93 -29.40 3.71
CA THR A 123 15.90 -30.00 4.64
C THR A 123 15.34 -31.17 5.45
N ALA A 124 14.03 -31.16 5.74
CA ALA A 124 13.38 -32.28 6.41
C ALA A 124 13.17 -33.47 5.46
N ALA A 125 12.92 -33.23 4.18
CA ALA A 125 12.82 -34.28 3.17
C ALA A 125 14.15 -35.04 3.01
N ASP A 126 15.28 -34.33 3.08
CA ASP A 126 16.63 -34.91 3.02
C ASP A 126 16.98 -35.77 4.26
N ALA A 127 16.24 -35.67 5.37
CA ALA A 127 16.47 -36.51 6.55
C ALA A 127 15.93 -37.96 6.38
N ASN A 128 14.96 -38.17 5.48
CA ASN A 128 14.38 -39.48 5.21
C ASN A 128 15.40 -40.53 4.71
N PRO A 129 16.26 -40.27 3.70
CA PRO A 129 17.25 -41.26 3.26
C PRO A 129 18.27 -41.64 4.33
N ALA A 130 18.60 -40.73 5.26
CA ALA A 130 19.46 -41.05 6.39
C ALA A 130 18.78 -42.02 7.37
N LEU A 131 17.48 -41.83 7.59
CA LEU A 131 16.64 -42.70 8.42
C LEU A 131 16.48 -44.10 7.78
N ASP A 132 16.26 -44.15 6.46
CA ASP A 132 16.21 -45.40 5.69
C ASP A 132 17.55 -46.16 5.75
N SER A 133 18.68 -45.46 5.59
CA SER A 133 20.02 -46.05 5.71
C SER A 133 20.29 -46.61 7.11
N LEU A 134 19.84 -45.91 8.15
CA LEU A 134 19.96 -46.36 9.52
C LEU A 134 19.11 -47.62 9.74
N ASN A 135 17.88 -47.64 9.23
CA ASN A 135 16.97 -48.78 9.34
C ASN A 135 17.53 -50.03 8.63
N ALA A 136 18.12 -49.87 7.45
CA ALA A 136 18.80 -50.95 6.74
C ALA A 136 20.01 -51.48 7.53
N SER A 137 20.79 -50.58 8.14
CA SER A 137 21.95 -50.96 8.96
C SER A 137 21.54 -51.74 10.22
N LEU A 138 20.45 -51.31 10.88
CA LEU A 138 19.88 -52.01 12.04
C LEU A 138 19.38 -53.41 11.67
N SER A 139 18.71 -53.54 10.52
CA SER A 139 18.26 -54.84 9.99
C SER A 139 19.44 -55.79 9.74
N ASN A 140 20.52 -55.29 9.14
CA ASN A 140 21.74 -56.08 8.91
C ASN A 140 22.41 -56.48 10.23
N LEU A 141 22.48 -55.59 11.22
CA LEU A 141 23.05 -55.90 12.52
C LEU A 141 22.28 -57.02 13.22
N MET A 142 20.95 -56.97 13.20
CA MET A 142 20.12 -58.04 13.74
C MET A 142 20.40 -59.38 13.07
N LEU A 143 20.56 -59.40 11.74
CA LEU A 143 20.92 -60.62 11.02
C LEU A 143 22.26 -61.18 11.50
N TYR A 144 23.29 -60.36 11.63
CA TYR A 144 24.58 -60.80 12.16
C TYR A 144 24.50 -61.27 13.61
N GLU A 145 23.69 -60.62 14.44
CA GLU A 145 23.48 -61.03 15.83
C GLU A 145 22.83 -62.41 15.89
N THR A 146 21.83 -62.67 15.05
CA THR A 146 21.18 -64.00 14.96
C THR A 146 22.13 -65.07 14.44
N GLU A 147 22.97 -64.77 13.45
CA GLU A 147 23.97 -65.69 12.95
C GLU A 147 25.04 -65.99 14.01
N LEU A 148 25.50 -64.98 14.73
CA LEU A 148 26.47 -65.13 15.80
C LEU A 148 25.91 -65.98 16.94
N THR A 149 24.67 -65.73 17.37
CA THR A 149 24.03 -66.54 18.40
C THR A 149 23.85 -67.99 17.95
N GLU A 150 23.51 -68.23 16.68
CA GLU A 150 23.43 -69.59 16.14
C GLU A 150 24.81 -70.28 16.12
N ARG A 151 25.85 -69.59 15.64
CA ARG A 151 27.23 -70.12 15.66
C ARG A 151 27.70 -70.44 17.08
N LEU A 152 27.47 -69.55 18.03
CA LEU A 152 27.81 -69.77 19.44
C LEU A 152 27.04 -70.96 20.03
N ARG A 153 25.74 -71.10 19.71
CA ARG A 153 24.92 -72.24 20.11
C ARG A 153 25.46 -73.55 19.53
N ASN A 154 25.85 -73.55 18.26
CA ASN A 154 26.41 -74.73 17.60
C ASN A 154 27.76 -75.13 18.18
N CYS A 155 28.63 -74.16 18.53
CA CYS A 155 29.88 -74.42 19.24
C CYS A 155 29.66 -74.98 20.65
N ALA A 156 28.67 -74.45 21.39
CA ALA A 156 28.32 -74.94 22.73
C ALA A 156 27.73 -76.37 22.71
N ASN A 157 27.10 -76.76 21.60
CA ASN A 157 26.48 -78.09 21.42
C ASN A 157 27.41 -79.14 20.77
N LEU A 158 28.71 -78.83 20.58
CA LEU A 158 29.66 -79.79 20.03
C LEU A 158 29.90 -80.95 21.03
N PRO A 159 29.69 -82.22 20.66
CA PRO A 159 29.91 -83.35 21.57
C PRO A 159 31.39 -83.48 21.94
N LYS A 160 31.65 -83.80 23.22
CA LYS A 160 32.96 -83.93 23.89
C LYS A 160 33.85 -85.09 23.35
N SER A 161 33.95 -85.27 22.04
CA SER A 161 34.62 -86.43 21.42
C SER A 161 36.02 -86.15 20.87
N LEU A 162 36.63 -84.98 21.13
CA LEU A 162 37.96 -84.64 20.57
C LEU A 162 38.96 -84.04 21.57
N GLN A 163 38.77 -84.28 22.86
CA GLN A 163 39.80 -84.04 23.88
C GLN A 163 40.10 -85.35 24.62
N ASN A 164 40.94 -86.19 24.02
CA ASN A 164 41.94 -87.06 24.65
C ASN A 164 42.36 -88.19 23.70
N THR A 165 43.23 -87.86 22.75
CA THR A 165 44.24 -88.79 22.22
C THR A 165 45.57 -88.05 22.36
N GLY A 166 46.32 -88.41 23.41
CA GLY A 166 47.59 -87.77 23.74
C GLY A 166 48.21 -88.36 24.99
N ALA A 167 49.01 -89.43 24.76
CA ALA A 167 49.89 -90.18 25.67
C ALA A 167 49.24 -91.11 26.70
#